data_AF-A0A953D892-F1
#
_entry.id   AF-A0A953D892-F1
#
_cell.length_a   1.000
_cell.length_b   1.000
_cell.length_c   1.000
_cell.angle_alpha   90.00
_cell.angle_beta   90.00
_cell.angle_gamma   90.00
#
_symmetry.space_group_name_H-M   'P 1'
#
loop_
_entity.id
_entity.type
_entity.pdbx_description
1 polymer ?
#
loop_
_entity_poly.entity_id
_entity_poly.type
_entity_poly.pdbx_seq_one_letter_code
_entity_poly.pdbx_strand_id
1 'polypeptide(L)' 'MQVAVTPRARTEAETLFAPEVAATVCAELATVDLPLIANNGERVHLAVLKLSRGDLVAFRRHLALARTDWRDTLVAAGI' A
#
# COMPACT_ATOMS: atom_id res chain seq x y z
N MET A 1 0.19 7.21 12.60
CA MET A 1 0.94 6.05 13.10
C MET A 1 1.52 5.33 11.89
N GLN A 2 2.81 5.01 11.89
CA GLN A 2 3.44 4.22 10.82
C GLN A 2 3.03 2.75 10.94
N VAL A 3 2.89 2.07 9.80
CA VAL A 3 2.47 0.68 9.72
C VAL A 3 3.61 -0.18 9.21
N ALA A 4 3.92 -1.25 9.93
CA ALA A 4 4.92 -2.21 9.49
C ALA A 4 4.48 -2.94 8.21
N VAL A 5 5.39 -3.09 7.25
CA VAL A 5 5.15 -3.89 6.04
C VAL A 5 5.25 -5.37 6.40
N THR A 6 4.14 -6.08 6.26
CA THR A 6 4.08 -7.53 6.53
C THR A 6 4.78 -8.33 5.43
N PRO A 7 5.19 -9.59 5.69
CA PRO A 7 5.75 -10.46 4.66
C PRO A 7 4.84 -10.63 3.45
N ARG A 8 3.52 -10.70 3.68
CA ARG A 8 2.53 -10.81 2.60
C ARG A 8 2.52 -9.59 1.69
N ALA A 9 2.50 -8.38 2.26
CA ALA A 9 2.52 -7.15 1.48
C ALA A 9 3.84 -7.01 0.68
N ARG A 10 4.96 -7.46 1.25
CA ARG A 10 6.25 -7.51 0.54
C ARG A 10 6.21 -8.47 -0.66
N THR A 11 5.77 -9.71 -0.46
CA THR A 11 5.66 -10.70 -1.55
C THR A 11 4.74 -10.22 -2.67
N GLU A 12 3.64 -9.55 -2.33
CA GLU A 12 2.73 -8.95 -3.33
C GLU A 12 3.44 -7.84 -4.13
N ALA A 13 4.20 -6.96 -3.47
CA ALA A 13 4.98 -5.94 -4.15
C ALA A 13 6.05 -6.54 -5.08
N GLU A 14 6.74 -7.58 -4.64
CA GLU A 14 7.74 -8.31 -5.45
C GLU A 14 7.12 -9.05 -6.65
N THR A 15 5.83 -9.41 -6.57
CA THR A 15 5.10 -10.05 -7.67
C THR A 15 4.64 -9.03 -8.71
N LEU A 16 4.24 -7.83 -8.29
CA LEU A 16 3.65 -6.82 -9.15
C LEU A 16 4.67 -5.86 -9.78
N PHE A 17 5.84 -5.70 -9.17
CA PHE A 17 6.84 -4.71 -9.59
C PHE A 17 8.19 -5.37 -9.87
N ALA A 18 9.01 -4.73 -10.71
CA ALA A 18 10.42 -5.09 -10.86
C ALA A 18 11.16 -4.97 -9.51
N PRO A 19 12.22 -5.76 -9.25
CA PRO A 19 12.87 -5.82 -7.93
C PRO A 19 13.31 -4.46 -7.37
N GLU A 20 13.85 -3.58 -8.22
CA GLU A 20 14.30 -2.23 -7.84
C GLU A 20 13.12 -1.34 -7.41
N VAL A 21 11.98 -1.51 -8.08
CA VAL A 21 10.75 -0.77 -7.81
C VAL A 21 10.06 -1.36 -6.58
N ALA A 22 10.02 -2.68 -6.42
CA ALA A 22 9.43 -3.36 -5.28
C ALA A 22 10.09 -2.94 -3.95
N ALA A 23 11.42 -2.79 -3.94
CA ALA A 23 12.15 -2.28 -2.79
C ALA A 23 11.71 -0.84 -2.42
N THR A 24 11.54 0.02 -3.42
CA THR A 24 11.05 1.39 -3.26
C THR A 24 9.62 1.41 -2.73
N VAL A 25 8.73 0.60 -3.31
CA VAL A 25 7.33 0.44 -2.89
C VAL A 25 7.23 0.00 -1.43
N CYS A 26 8.04 -0.98 -1.02
CA CYS A 26 8.08 -1.42 0.38
C CYS A 26 8.56 -0.32 1.33
N ALA A 27 9.54 0.48 0.94
CA ALA A 27 10.02 1.61 1.74
C ALA A 27 8.94 2.71 1.88
N GLU A 28 8.22 3.02 0.80
CA GLU A 28 7.11 3.98 0.81
C GLU A 28 5.93 3.47 1.68
N LEU A 29 5.58 2.17 1.60
CA LEU A 29 4.58 1.54 2.47
C LEU A 29 4.98 1.57 3.96
N ALA A 30 6.27 1.40 4.29
CA ALA A 30 6.71 1.41 5.69
C ALA A 30 6.67 2.80 6.33
N THR A 31 6.78 3.84 5.51
CA THR A 31 6.90 5.24 5.97
C THR A 31 5.59 6.02 5.89
N VAL A 32 4.58 5.49 5.19
CA VAL A 32 3.27 6.13 5.09
C VAL A 32 2.63 6.28 6.47
N ASP A 33 2.14 7.49 6.73
CA ASP A 33 1.37 7.79 7.93
C ASP A 33 -0.11 7.56 7.65
N LEU A 34 -0.71 6.59 8.33
CA LEU A 34 -2.14 6.27 8.21
C LEU A 34 -2.83 6.65 9.53
N PRO A 35 -3.45 7.84 9.62
CA PRO A 35 -4.06 8.30 10.86
C PRO A 35 -5.27 7.43 11.24
N LEU A 36 -5.43 7.18 12.54
CA LEU A 36 -6.55 6.41 13.10
C LEU A 36 -6.71 5.00 12.50
N ILE A 37 -5.62 4.42 11.97
CA ILE A 37 -5.66 3.08 11.41
C ILE A 37 -5.80 2.04 12.53
N ALA A 38 -6.96 1.37 12.57
CA ALA A 38 -7.28 0.37 13.60
C ALA A 38 -7.04 -1.04 13.06
N ASN A 39 -5.84 -1.60 13.24
CA ASN A 39 -5.44 -2.95 12.78
C ASN A 39 -5.63 -3.24 11.27
N ASN A 40 -5.93 -2.24 10.45
CA ASN A 40 -6.16 -2.40 9.01
C ASN A 40 -4.91 -2.16 8.15
N GLY A 41 -3.74 -2.01 8.78
CA GLY A 41 -2.48 -1.66 8.10
C GLY A 41 -2.14 -2.54 6.91
N GLU A 42 -2.11 -3.86 7.12
CA GLU A 42 -1.84 -4.81 6.03
C GLU A 42 -2.89 -4.73 4.92
N ARG A 43 -4.18 -4.63 5.27
CA ARG A 43 -5.27 -4.55 4.29
C ARG A 43 -5.14 -3.31 3.41
N VAL A 44 -4.78 -2.17 4.00
CA VAL A 44 -4.54 -0.92 3.27
C VAL A 44 -3.34 -1.06 2.34
N HIS A 45 -2.23 -1.65 2.80
CA HIS A 45 -1.07 -1.91 1.93
C HIS A 45 -1.44 -2.79 0.73
N LEU A 46 -2.15 -3.89 0.96
CA LEU A 46 -2.61 -4.78 -0.10
C LEU A 46 -3.61 -4.10 -1.05
N ALA A 47 -4.51 -3.25 -0.53
CA ALA A 47 -5.43 -2.47 -1.34
C ALA A 47 -4.70 -1.50 -2.29
N VAL A 48 -3.70 -0.77 -1.77
CA VAL A 48 -2.87 0.14 -2.58
C VAL A 48 -2.11 -0.63 -3.67
N LEU A 49 -1.51 -1.78 -3.33
CA LEU A 49 -0.83 -2.64 -4.29
C LEU A 49 -1.78 -3.20 -5.36
N LYS A 50 -2.97 -3.65 -4.96
CA LYS A 50 -3.99 -4.15 -5.89
C LYS A 50 -4.48 -3.08 -6.86
N LEU A 51 -4.72 -1.87 -6.37
CA LEU A 51 -5.20 -0.75 -7.18
C LEU A 51 -4.14 -0.22 -8.14
N SER A 52 -2.87 -0.31 -7.77
CA SER A 52 -1.76 0.13 -8.62
C SER A 52 -1.51 -0.75 -9.83
N ARG A 53 -1.85 -2.05 -9.75
CA ARG A 53 -1.64 -3.06 -10.81
C ARG A 53 -0.19 -3.09 -11.33
N GLY A 54 0.79 -2.86 -10.44
CA GLY A 54 2.21 -2.84 -10.79
C GLY A 54 2.71 -1.53 -11.42
N ASP A 55 1.87 -0.50 -11.52
CA ASP A 55 2.28 0.83 -11.97
C ASP A 55 2.69 1.73 -10.80
N LEU A 56 3.91 2.27 -10.84
CA LEU A 56 4.48 3.05 -9.74
C LEU A 56 3.77 4.39 -9.54
N VAL A 57 3.28 5.01 -10.63
CA VAL A 57 2.56 6.29 -10.56
C VAL A 57 1.19 6.09 -9.93
N ALA A 58 0.47 5.05 -10.34
CA ALA A 58 -0.79 4.64 -9.75
C ALA A 58 -0.62 4.25 -8.28
N PHE A 59 0.44 3.50 -7.94
CA PHE A 59 0.79 3.18 -6.55
C PHE A 59 0.89 4.43 -5.69
N ARG A 60 1.72 5.40 -6.09
CA ARG A 60 1.90 6.65 -5.33
C ARG A 60 0.61 7.44 -5.19
N ARG A 61 -0.21 7.46 -6.24
CA ARG A 61 -1.54 8.09 -6.20
C ARG A 61 -2.43 7.42 -5.16
N HIS A 62 -2.53 6.09 -5.17
CA HIS A 62 -3.36 5.36 -4.21
C HIS A 62 -2.81 5.41 -2.78
N LEU A 63 -1.49 5.45 -2.60
CA LEU A 63 -0.85 5.64 -1.31
C LEU A 63 -1.17 7.03 -0.73
N ALA A 64 -1.13 8.07 -1.57
CA ALA A 64 -1.52 9.42 -1.17
C ALA A 64 -3.00 9.51 -0.78
N LEU A 65 -3.88 8.83 -1.52
CA LEU A 65 -5.31 8.75 -1.18
C LEU A 65 -5.54 8.02 0.14
N ALA A 66 -4.86 6.91 0.38
CA ALA A 66 -4.96 6.16 1.64
C ALA A 66 -4.53 6.97 2.87
N ARG A 67 -3.57 7.89 2.70
CA ARG A 67 -3.18 8.82 3.76
C ARG A 67 -4.31 9.78 4.15
N THR A 68 -5.16 10.18 3.21
CA THR A 68 -6.31 11.05 3.47
C THR A 68 -7.51 10.26 3.96
N ASP A 69 -7.89 9.19 3.24
CA ASP A 69 -8.97 8.29 3.63
C ASP A 69 -8.65 6.84 3.22
N TRP A 70 -8.15 6.08 4.18
CA TRP A 70 -7.84 4.66 3.96
C TRP A 70 -9.11 3.80 3.84
N ARG A 71 -10.27 4.24 4.34
CA ARG A 71 -11.52 3.48 4.23
C ARG A 71 -11.99 3.45 2.79
N ASP A 72 -11.89 4.58 2.10
CA ASP A 72 -12.21 4.66 0.66
C ASP A 72 -11.25 3.81 -0.18
N THR A 73 -9.96 3.78 0.17
CA THR A 73 -9.00 2.91 -0.51
C THR A 73 -9.38 1.43 -0.38
N LEU A 74 -9.83 0.99 0.81
CA LEU A 74 -10.32 -0.38 1.02
C LEU A 74 -11.57 -0.68 0.19
N VAL A 75 -12.54 0.23 0.18
CA VAL A 75 -13.77 0.11 -0.61
C VAL A 75 -13.46 0.04 -2.11
N ALA A 76 -12.60 0.92 -2.61
CA ALA A 76 -12.17 0.94 -4.02
C ALA A 76 -11.46 -0.35 -4.42
N ALA A 77 -10.69 -0.96 -3.52
CA ALA A 77 -10.05 -2.24 -3.73
C ALA A 77 -11.00 -3.45 -3.57
N GLY A 78 -12.21 -3.24 -3.05
CA GLY A 78 -13.18 -4.29 -2.73
C GLY A 78 -12.73 -5.21 -1.58
N ILE A 79 -12.15 -4.64 -0.52
CA ILE A 79 -11.61 -5.36 0.66
C ILE A 79 -12.25 -4.86 1.96
#